data_AF-A0A9N9P316-F1
#
_entry.id   AF-A0A9N9P316-F1
#
_cell.length_a   1.000
_cell.length_b   1.000
_cell.length_c   1.000
_cell.angle_alpha   90.00
_cell.angle_beta   90.00
_cell.angle_gamma   90.00
#
_symmetry.space_group_name_H-M   'P 1'
#
loop_
_entity.id
_entity.type
_entity.pdbx_description
1 polymer ?
#
loop_
_entity_poly.entity_id
_entity_poly.type
_entity_poly.pdbx_seq_one_letter_code
_entity_poly.pdbx_strand_id
1 'polypeptide(L)'
;FMTGQEDIEITCQVIAERLMQLDNPPELAILPIYSQLPADLQAKIFEKAPDNARKVIVATNIAETSLTVDGIMYVVDTGYNKLKVFNPKIGMDSLQITPISQANANQRSGRAGRTGAGACYRLYTEQAYHHEMFMNTIPEIQRTNLAMVVLLLKSLGVKNLLDFDFMDPPPQDNILNSMYQLWILGALDNTGEITPLGRRM
;
A
#
# COMPACT_ATOMS: atom_id res chain seq x y z
N PHE A 1 -2.11 11.78 4.47
CA PHE A 1 -2.23 10.41 3.94
C PHE A 1 -3.71 10.04 3.84
N MET A 2 -4.14 9.53 2.70
CA MET A 2 -5.50 9.05 2.41
C MET A 2 -5.44 7.64 1.81
N THR A 3 -6.58 6.96 1.72
CA THR A 3 -6.64 5.51 1.41
C THR A 3 -6.73 5.16 -0.07
N GLY A 4 -7.28 6.04 -0.91
CA GLY A 4 -7.44 5.77 -2.34
C GLY A 4 -7.71 7.04 -3.15
N GLN A 5 -7.91 6.86 -4.45
CA GLN A 5 -8.13 7.94 -5.41
C GLN A 5 -9.34 8.80 -5.03
N GLU A 6 -10.50 8.19 -4.81
CA GLU A 6 -11.74 8.90 -4.46
C GLU A 6 -11.56 9.74 -3.19
N ASP A 7 -11.00 9.15 -2.13
CA ASP A 7 -10.69 9.86 -0.88
C ASP A 7 -9.75 11.05 -1.11
N ILE A 8 -8.75 10.89 -1.98
CA ILE A 8 -7.79 11.93 -2.33
C ILE A 8 -8.46 13.07 -3.08
N GLU A 9 -9.23 12.76 -4.12
CA GLU A 9 -9.88 13.77 -4.97
C GLU A 9 -10.89 14.59 -4.17
N ILE A 10 -11.72 13.92 -3.35
CA ILE A 10 -12.67 14.58 -2.44
C ILE A 10 -11.92 15.45 -1.43
N THR A 11 -10.83 14.95 -0.83
CA THR A 11 -10.04 15.72 0.12
C THR A 11 -9.44 16.97 -0.53
N CYS A 12 -8.89 16.84 -1.74
CA CYS A 12 -8.36 17.97 -2.50
C CYS A 12 -9.44 19.03 -2.78
N GLN A 13 -10.64 18.59 -3.19
CA GLN A 13 -11.77 19.48 -3.41
C GLN A 13 -12.19 20.20 -2.12
N VAL A 14 -12.35 19.47 -1.01
CA VAL A 14 -12.73 20.05 0.28
C VAL A 14 -11.68 21.05 0.76
N ILE A 15 -10.37 20.76 0.58
CA ILE A 15 -9.31 21.73 0.93
C ILE A 15 -9.45 23.00 0.10
N ALA A 16 -9.70 22.89 -1.21
CA ALA A 16 -9.88 24.04 -2.09
C ALA A 16 -11.11 24.88 -1.71
N GLU A 17 -12.24 24.23 -1.43
CA GLU A 17 -13.47 24.90 -0.99
C GLU A 17 -13.28 25.62 0.35
N ARG A 18 -12.60 24.98 1.31
CA ARG A 18 -12.29 25.60 2.61
C ARG A 18 -11.33 26.77 2.48
N LEU A 19 -10.38 26.72 1.55
CA LEU A 19 -9.46 27.82 1.29
C LEU A 19 -10.21 29.06 0.80
N MET A 20 -11.24 28.90 -0.04
CA MET A 20 -12.07 30.01 -0.52
C MET A 20 -12.92 30.67 0.57
N GLN A 21 -13.17 29.97 1.68
CA GLN A 21 -13.95 30.48 2.82
C GLN A 21 -13.11 31.29 3.81
N LEU A 22 -11.78 31.32 3.66
CA LEU A 22 -10.88 32.04 4.55
C LEU A 22 -10.65 33.47 4.05
N ASP A 23 -10.51 34.41 4.98
CA ASP A 23 -10.17 35.79 4.67
C ASP A 23 -8.67 35.92 4.34
N ASN A 24 -8.37 36.12 3.05
CA ASN A 24 -7.02 36.34 2.51
C ASN A 24 -5.96 35.31 2.98
N PRO A 25 -6.17 34.00 2.76
CA PRO A 25 -5.22 32.98 3.17
C PRO A 25 -3.95 33.02 2.31
N PRO A 26 -2.80 32.58 2.85
CA PRO A 26 -1.62 32.29 2.04
C PRO A 26 -1.93 31.27 0.94
N GLU A 27 -1.27 31.39 -0.20
CA GLU A 27 -1.48 30.50 -1.35
C GLU A 27 -1.13 29.04 -1.00
N LEU A 28 -1.98 28.11 -1.42
CA LEU A 28 -1.87 26.69 -1.14
C LEU A 28 -1.96 25.87 -2.43
N ALA A 29 -0.85 25.29 -2.88
CA ALA A 29 -0.82 24.38 -4.01
C ALA A 29 -1.25 22.98 -3.56
N ILE A 30 -2.42 22.52 -4.02
CA ILE A 30 -3.01 21.23 -3.66
C ILE A 30 -2.69 20.21 -4.77
N LEU A 31 -1.98 19.13 -4.43
CA LEU A 31 -1.52 18.13 -5.40
C LEU A 31 -1.93 16.72 -4.97
N PRO A 32 -2.75 16.00 -5.77
CA PRO A 32 -3.05 14.59 -5.50
C PRO A 32 -1.91 13.68 -5.95
N ILE A 33 -1.71 12.54 -5.25
CA ILE A 33 -0.81 11.49 -5.72
C ILE A 33 -1.34 10.09 -5.35
N TYR A 34 -1.57 9.28 -6.38
CA TYR A 34 -2.02 7.90 -6.29
C TYR A 34 -1.56 7.10 -7.52
N SER A 35 -1.59 5.77 -7.44
CA SER A 35 -0.93 4.88 -8.42
C SER A 35 -1.41 5.02 -9.87
N GLN A 36 -2.66 5.44 -10.09
CA GLN A 36 -3.26 5.59 -11.43
C GLN A 36 -3.03 6.98 -12.04
N LEU A 37 -2.40 7.91 -11.33
CA LEU A 37 -2.19 9.27 -11.80
C LEU A 37 -1.19 9.28 -12.99
N PRO A 38 -1.47 10.02 -14.08
CA PRO A 38 -0.52 10.20 -15.19
C PRO A 38 0.86 10.71 -14.75
N ALA A 39 1.93 10.24 -15.41
CA ALA A 39 3.31 10.51 -15.00
C ALA A 39 3.68 12.01 -15.00
N ASP A 40 3.12 12.79 -15.93
CA ASP A 40 3.27 14.24 -16.00
C ASP A 40 2.68 14.93 -14.77
N LEU A 41 1.53 14.46 -14.27
CA LEU A 41 0.93 14.97 -13.04
C LEU A 41 1.66 14.48 -11.78
N GLN A 42 2.18 13.26 -11.78
CA GLN A 42 3.05 12.79 -10.69
C GLN A 42 4.31 13.65 -10.58
N ALA A 43 4.90 14.07 -11.70
CA ALA A 43 6.10 14.90 -11.71
C ALA A 43 5.91 16.24 -10.99
N LYS A 44 4.71 16.83 -11.05
CA LYS A 44 4.39 18.11 -10.39
C LYS A 44 4.61 18.10 -8.88
N ILE A 45 4.53 16.94 -8.22
CA ILE A 45 4.77 16.86 -6.77
C ILE A 45 6.23 17.16 -6.39
N PHE A 46 7.16 16.97 -7.33
CA PHE A 46 8.60 17.22 -7.14
C PHE A 46 8.99 18.66 -7.44
N GLU A 47 8.14 19.41 -8.14
CA GLU A 47 8.37 20.82 -8.41
C GLU A 47 8.41 21.61 -7.10
N LYS A 48 9.29 22.61 -7.05
CA LYS A 48 9.43 23.49 -5.89
C LYS A 48 8.12 24.26 -5.71
N ALA A 49 7.71 24.47 -4.46
CA ALA A 49 6.58 25.33 -4.17
C ALA A 49 6.85 26.75 -4.73
N PRO A 50 5.85 27.42 -5.33
CA PRO A 50 5.95 28.83 -5.70
C PRO A 50 6.36 29.70 -4.50
N ASP A 51 7.03 30.83 -4.76
CA ASP A 51 7.46 31.74 -3.70
C ASP A 51 6.24 32.24 -2.91
N ASN A 52 6.33 32.23 -1.57
CA ASN A 52 5.23 32.51 -0.62
C ASN A 52 4.03 31.56 -0.63
N ALA A 53 4.06 30.44 -1.38
CA ALA A 53 3.01 29.43 -1.36
C ALA A 53 3.43 28.17 -0.58
N ARG A 54 2.46 27.55 0.11
CA ARG A 54 2.65 26.22 0.71
C ARG A 54 2.18 25.15 -0.26
N LYS A 55 2.89 24.04 -0.34
CA LYS A 55 2.46 22.84 -1.09
C LYS A 55 1.83 21.82 -0.14
N VAL A 56 0.66 21.30 -0.50
CA VAL A 56 -0.04 20.22 0.21
C VAL A 56 -0.21 19.05 -0.75
N ILE A 57 0.34 17.91 -0.36
CA ILE A 57 0.27 16.69 -1.15
C ILE A 57 -0.67 15.72 -0.44
N VAL A 58 -1.74 15.34 -1.12
CA VAL A 58 -2.71 14.36 -0.63
C VAL A 58 -2.38 13.01 -1.28
N ALA A 59 -1.79 12.12 -0.48
CA ALA A 59 -1.14 10.91 -0.97
C ALA A 59 -1.70 9.62 -0.37
N THR A 60 -1.66 8.54 -1.16
CA THR A 60 -1.73 7.16 -0.62
C THR A 60 -0.43 6.76 0.07
N ASN A 61 -0.31 5.48 0.46
CA ASN A 61 0.93 4.89 0.98
C ASN A 61 2.10 4.91 -0.03
N ILE A 62 1.92 5.34 -1.29
CA ILE A 62 3.03 5.55 -2.23
C ILE A 62 4.06 6.58 -1.71
N ALA A 63 3.60 7.58 -0.95
CA ALA A 63 4.49 8.56 -0.31
C ALA A 63 5.20 8.02 0.94
N GLU A 64 4.83 6.83 1.42
CA GLU A 64 5.40 6.22 2.62
C GLU A 64 6.78 5.60 2.37
N THR A 65 7.00 5.01 1.19
CA THR A 65 8.24 4.31 0.82
C THR A 65 8.82 4.85 -0.48
N SER A 66 8.03 4.86 -1.55
CA SER A 66 8.49 4.98 -2.94
C SER A 66 8.87 6.39 -3.42
N LEU A 67 8.45 7.44 -2.72
CA LEU A 67 8.66 8.82 -3.18
C LEU A 67 9.42 9.63 -2.13
N THR A 68 10.38 10.44 -2.56
CA THR A 68 11.10 11.38 -1.69
C THR A 68 10.77 12.80 -2.13
N VAL A 69 9.75 13.38 -1.50
CA VAL A 69 9.43 14.79 -1.72
C VAL A 69 10.19 15.62 -0.70
N ASP A 70 10.98 16.57 -1.19
CA ASP A 70 11.72 17.50 -0.34
C ASP A 70 10.81 18.60 0.22
N GLY A 71 11.18 19.10 1.40
CA GLY A 71 10.49 20.22 2.06
C GLY A 71 9.22 19.84 2.82
N ILE A 72 8.97 18.55 3.05
CA ILE A 72 7.86 18.09 3.88
C ILE A 72 8.20 18.30 5.36
N MET A 73 7.54 19.29 5.96
CA MET A 73 7.68 19.62 7.40
C MET A 73 6.48 19.14 8.23
N TYR A 74 5.35 18.86 7.57
CA TYR A 74 4.09 18.53 8.22
C TYR A 74 3.48 17.28 7.59
N VAL A 75 3.07 16.33 8.42
CA VAL A 75 2.36 15.12 8.01
C VAL A 75 1.02 15.06 8.74
N VAL A 76 -0.05 14.80 8.00
CA VAL A 76 -1.36 14.46 8.56
C VAL A 76 -1.65 13.00 8.20
N ASP A 77 -1.83 12.15 9.22
CA ASP A 77 -1.98 10.71 9.07
C ASP A 77 -3.33 10.24 9.61
N THR A 78 -4.17 9.71 8.71
CA THR A 78 -5.48 9.14 9.06
C THR A 78 -5.37 7.78 9.75
N GLY A 79 -4.22 7.11 9.70
CA GLY A 79 -4.03 5.79 10.30
C GLY A 79 -4.55 4.63 9.46
N TYR A 80 -4.92 4.86 8.19
CA TYR A 80 -5.42 3.82 7.30
C TYR A 80 -4.58 3.68 6.02
N ASN A 81 -4.67 2.50 5.41
CA ASN A 81 -4.23 2.20 4.05
C ASN A 81 -5.21 1.23 3.39
N LYS A 82 -5.06 1.02 2.08
CA LYS A 82 -5.82 0.02 1.33
C LYS A 82 -4.88 -1.13 1.00
N LEU A 83 -5.13 -2.31 1.54
CA LEU A 83 -4.32 -3.52 1.34
C LEU A 83 -5.09 -4.56 0.54
N LYS A 84 -4.32 -5.33 -0.24
CA LYS A 84 -4.83 -6.52 -0.91
C LYS A 84 -4.89 -7.65 0.12
N VAL A 85 -6.09 -8.20 0.30
CA VAL A 85 -6.39 -9.28 1.25
C VAL A 85 -7.11 -10.41 0.52
N PHE A 86 -6.53 -11.59 0.58
CA PHE A 86 -7.08 -12.82 0.03
C PHE A 86 -8.09 -13.45 0.99
N ASN A 87 -9.28 -13.76 0.49
CA ASN A 87 -10.25 -14.55 1.23
C ASN A 87 -10.21 -16.01 0.75
N PRO A 88 -9.63 -16.94 1.53
CA PRO A 88 -9.48 -18.33 1.11
C PRO A 88 -10.82 -19.06 0.94
N LYS A 89 -11.88 -18.66 1.65
CA LYS A 89 -13.21 -19.29 1.52
C LYS A 89 -13.87 -18.96 0.19
N ILE A 90 -13.64 -17.74 -0.31
CA ILE A 90 -14.21 -17.25 -1.58
C ILE A 90 -13.23 -17.48 -2.74
N GLY A 91 -11.94 -17.66 -2.44
CA GLY A 91 -10.88 -17.86 -3.44
C GLY A 91 -10.53 -16.59 -4.22
N MET A 92 -10.84 -15.41 -3.70
CA MET A 92 -10.66 -14.13 -4.38
C MET A 92 -9.88 -13.12 -3.53
N ASP A 93 -9.08 -12.31 -4.22
CA ASP A 93 -8.43 -11.15 -3.64
C ASP A 93 -9.42 -9.97 -3.56
N SER A 94 -9.38 -9.23 -2.46
CA SER A 94 -10.16 -8.01 -2.27
C SER A 94 -9.25 -6.87 -1.81
N LEU A 95 -9.58 -5.64 -2.18
CA LEU A 95 -8.94 -4.45 -1.63
C LEU A 95 -9.75 -3.98 -0.43
N GLN A 96 -9.15 -4.03 0.75
CA GLN A 96 -9.80 -3.62 1.99
C GLN A 96 -9.07 -2.45 2.61
N ILE A 97 -9.84 -1.52 3.20
CA ILE A 97 -9.28 -0.46 4.02
C ILE A 97 -8.95 -1.07 5.38
N THR A 98 -7.70 -0.95 5.79
CA THR A 98 -7.18 -1.52 7.04
C THR A 98 -6.42 -0.47 7.84
N PRO A 99 -6.42 -0.57 9.19
CA PRO A 99 -5.50 0.21 10.01
C PRO A 99 -4.06 -0.08 9.61
N ILE A 100 -3.21 0.95 9.68
CA ILE A 100 -1.77 0.79 9.42
C ILE A 100 -1.06 0.13 10.60
N SER A 101 0.14 -0.41 10.35
CA SER A 101 1.01 -0.87 11.44
C SER A 101 1.73 0.29 12.12
N GLN A 102 2.26 0.06 13.32
CA GLN A 102 3.13 1.01 14.01
C GLN A 102 4.37 1.34 13.17
N ALA A 103 4.95 0.35 12.47
CA ALA A 103 6.03 0.56 11.53
C ALA A 103 5.64 1.53 10.40
N ASN A 104 4.45 1.38 9.82
CA ASN A 104 3.94 2.29 8.79
C ASN A 104 3.74 3.71 9.35
N ALA A 105 3.09 3.83 10.51
CA ALA A 105 2.86 5.11 11.20
C ALA A 105 4.19 5.84 11.49
N ASN A 106 5.22 5.09 11.85
CA ASN A 106 6.56 5.62 12.09
C ASN A 106 7.21 6.09 10.79
N GLN A 107 7.13 5.31 9.70
CA GLN A 107 7.61 5.74 8.38
C GLN A 107 6.91 7.01 7.88
N ARG A 108 5.59 7.10 8.04
CA ARG A 108 4.79 8.28 7.68
C ARG A 108 5.24 9.51 8.47
N SER A 109 5.37 9.39 9.79
CA SER A 109 5.84 10.49 10.63
C SER A 109 7.28 10.91 10.30
N GLY A 110 8.15 9.96 9.94
CA GLY A 110 9.53 10.22 9.53
C GLY A 110 9.64 11.06 8.25
N ARG A 111 8.57 11.16 7.44
CA ARG A 111 8.56 12.05 6.26
C ARG A 111 8.62 13.53 6.64
N ALA A 112 8.08 13.92 7.79
CA ALA A 112 8.16 15.30 8.29
C ALA A 112 9.56 15.69 8.78
N GLY A 113 10.41 14.72 9.13
CA GLY A 113 11.71 14.95 9.76
C GLY A 113 12.91 14.98 8.81
N ARG A 114 12.70 15.00 7.50
CA ARG A 114 13.79 14.83 6.51
C ARG A 114 14.63 16.07 6.29
N THR A 115 14.00 17.25 6.25
CA THR A 115 14.66 18.52 5.96
C THR A 115 14.92 19.36 7.22
N GLY A 116 14.39 18.95 8.37
CA GLY A 116 14.49 19.67 9.63
C GLY A 116 13.48 19.18 10.66
N ALA A 117 13.30 19.93 11.74
CA ALA A 117 12.27 19.65 12.73
C ALA A 117 10.88 19.81 12.10
N GLY A 118 10.11 18.71 12.06
CA GLY A 118 8.76 18.68 11.54
C GLY A 118 7.75 18.15 12.55
N ALA A 119 6.47 18.19 12.18
CA ALA A 119 5.37 17.71 13.01
C ALA A 119 4.52 16.67 12.27
N CYS A 120 4.07 15.65 13.01
CA CYS A 120 3.15 14.63 12.52
C CYS A 120 1.87 14.66 13.35
N TYR A 121 0.74 14.92 12.70
CA TYR A 121 -0.60 14.91 13.27
C TYR A 121 -1.27 13.58 12.95
N ARG A 122 -1.36 12.71 13.95
CA ARG A 122 -2.05 11.41 13.87
C ARG A 122 -3.51 11.60 14.27
N LEU A 123 -4.45 11.18 13.41
CA LEU A 123 -5.90 11.32 13.65
C LEU A 123 -6.47 10.13 14.45
N TYR A 124 -5.68 9.57 15.34
CA TYR A 124 -6.00 8.44 16.21
C TYR A 124 -5.34 8.64 17.57
N THR A 125 -5.89 8.00 18.61
CA THR A 125 -5.38 8.13 19.97
C THR A 125 -4.05 7.40 20.15
N GLU A 126 -3.26 7.85 21.11
CA GLU A 126 -2.04 7.15 21.53
C GLU A 126 -2.35 5.72 22.01
N GLN A 127 -3.49 5.52 22.65
CA GLN A 127 -3.95 4.19 23.06
C GLN A 127 -4.15 3.27 21.86
N ALA A 128 -4.81 3.74 20.79
CA ALA A 128 -5.02 2.96 19.57
C ALA A 128 -3.69 2.61 18.89
N TYR A 129 -2.73 3.55 18.86
CA TYR A 129 -1.39 3.31 18.34
C TYR A 129 -0.68 2.15 19.06
N HIS A 130 -0.75 2.12 20.39
CA HIS A 130 -0.04 1.10 21.19
C HIS A 130 -0.78 -0.25 21.28
N HIS A 131 -2.12 -0.25 21.32
CA HIS A 131 -2.89 -1.45 21.66
C HIS A 131 -3.73 -2.02 20.51
N GLU A 132 -4.07 -1.21 19.50
CA GLU A 132 -4.94 -1.64 18.40
C GLU A 132 -4.15 -1.89 17.10
N MET A 133 -3.04 -1.17 16.89
CA MET A 133 -2.20 -1.32 15.70
C MET A 133 -1.16 -2.43 15.86
N PHE A 134 -1.01 -3.27 14.83
CA PHE A 134 0.07 -4.25 14.74
C PHE A 134 1.43 -3.57 14.73
N MET A 135 2.45 -4.20 15.33
CA MET A 135 3.82 -3.68 15.29
C MET A 135 4.34 -3.58 13.85
N ASN A 136 4.18 -4.66 13.08
CA ASN A 136 4.61 -4.75 11.70
C ASN A 136 3.42 -5.09 10.79
N THR A 137 3.54 -4.71 9.52
CA THR A 137 2.55 -5.08 8.51
C THR A 137 2.67 -6.58 8.22
N ILE A 138 1.55 -7.30 8.20
CA ILE A 138 1.49 -8.72 7.84
C ILE A 138 2.11 -8.92 6.44
N PRO A 139 3.08 -9.82 6.21
CA PRO A 139 3.73 -10.02 4.91
C PRO A 139 2.77 -10.26 3.74
N GLU A 140 3.15 -9.82 2.53
CA GLU A 140 2.31 -9.95 1.34
C GLU A 140 1.96 -11.41 1.00
N ILE A 141 2.93 -12.31 1.15
CA ILE A 141 2.75 -13.74 0.90
C ILE A 141 1.69 -14.37 1.80
N GLN A 142 1.46 -13.83 3.00
CA GLN A 142 0.44 -14.36 3.93
C GLN A 142 -0.97 -13.86 3.62
N ARG A 143 -1.12 -12.81 2.81
CA ARG A 143 -2.39 -12.09 2.59
C ARG A 143 -2.83 -12.02 1.13
N THR A 144 -2.18 -12.71 0.20
CA THR A 144 -2.50 -12.68 -1.24
C THR A 144 -2.69 -14.08 -1.82
N ASN A 145 -3.37 -14.19 -2.97
CA ASN A 145 -3.44 -15.45 -3.70
C ASN A 145 -2.04 -15.89 -4.18
N LEU A 146 -1.68 -17.12 -3.85
CA LEU A 146 -0.36 -17.69 -4.13
C LEU A 146 -0.28 -18.43 -5.47
N ALA A 147 -1.34 -18.50 -6.29
CA ALA A 147 -1.35 -19.27 -7.54
C ALA A 147 -0.17 -18.91 -8.46
N MET A 148 0.11 -17.63 -8.66
CA MET A 148 1.26 -17.20 -9.46
C MET A 148 2.60 -17.56 -8.81
N VAL A 149 2.71 -17.45 -7.48
CA VAL A 149 3.93 -17.78 -6.74
C VAL A 149 4.20 -19.28 -6.78
N VAL A 150 3.16 -20.10 -6.58
CA VAL A 150 3.22 -21.57 -6.68
C VAL A 150 3.64 -22.00 -8.08
N LEU A 151 3.03 -21.40 -9.12
CA LEU A 151 3.38 -21.71 -10.51
C LEU A 151 4.86 -21.37 -10.81
N LEU A 152 5.33 -20.21 -10.33
CA LEU A 152 6.72 -19.79 -10.46
C LEU A 152 7.68 -20.73 -9.73
N LEU A 153 7.40 -21.09 -8.47
CA LEU A 153 8.25 -22.01 -7.71
C LEU A 153 8.30 -23.39 -8.38
N LYS A 154 7.18 -23.86 -8.91
CA LYS A 154 7.11 -25.11 -9.67
C LYS A 154 7.88 -25.04 -10.98
N SER A 155 7.84 -23.92 -11.70
CA SER A 155 8.63 -23.74 -12.93
C SER A 155 10.14 -23.69 -12.66
N LEU A 156 10.55 -23.22 -11.47
CA LEU A 156 11.93 -23.25 -10.99
C LEU A 156 12.38 -24.65 -10.49
N GLY A 157 11.48 -25.64 -10.45
CA GLY A 157 11.80 -27.02 -10.05
C GLY A 157 11.68 -27.29 -8.54
N VAL A 158 11.02 -26.42 -7.78
CA VAL A 158 10.73 -26.67 -6.36
C VAL A 158 9.67 -27.78 -6.24
N LYS A 159 10.07 -28.92 -5.69
CA LYS A 159 9.19 -30.08 -5.53
C LYS A 159 8.22 -29.91 -4.37
N ASN A 160 8.76 -29.72 -3.16
CA ASN A 160 7.96 -29.54 -1.96
C ASN A 160 7.87 -28.05 -1.58
N LEU A 161 6.68 -27.48 -1.70
CA LEU A 161 6.41 -26.09 -1.36
C LEU A 161 6.25 -25.89 0.16
N LEU A 162 5.92 -26.94 0.90
CA LEU A 162 5.77 -26.88 2.36
C LEU A 162 7.13 -26.83 3.07
N ASP A 163 8.18 -27.39 2.44
CA ASP A 163 9.55 -27.37 2.94
C ASP A 163 10.37 -26.20 2.35
N PHE A 164 9.74 -25.33 1.56
CA PHE A 164 10.44 -24.19 0.97
C PHE A 164 10.72 -23.14 2.04
N ASP A 165 11.96 -22.65 2.08
CA ASP A 165 12.45 -21.74 3.11
C ASP A 165 11.96 -20.30 2.87
N PHE A 166 10.67 -20.06 3.16
CA PHE A 166 10.10 -18.73 3.18
C PHE A 166 10.53 -17.98 4.44
N MET A 167 10.96 -16.72 4.28
CA MET A 167 11.25 -15.83 5.41
C MET A 167 10.04 -15.70 6.36
N ASP A 168 8.85 -15.52 5.77
CA ASP A 168 7.57 -15.54 6.45
C ASP A 168 6.66 -16.53 5.73
N PRO A 169 6.49 -17.77 6.23
CA PRO A 169 5.72 -18.77 5.52
C PRO A 169 4.24 -18.38 5.43
N PRO A 170 3.59 -18.59 4.26
CA PRO A 170 2.15 -18.42 4.14
C PRO A 170 1.39 -19.53 4.89
N PRO A 171 0.10 -19.31 5.22
CA PRO A 171 -0.76 -20.38 5.70
C PRO A 171 -0.78 -21.56 4.73
N GLN A 172 -0.63 -22.79 5.24
CA GLN A 172 -0.61 -23.99 4.42
C GLN A 172 -1.88 -24.13 3.56
N ASP A 173 -3.03 -23.76 4.11
CA ASP A 173 -4.31 -23.74 3.39
C ASP A 173 -4.25 -22.86 2.13
N ASN A 174 -3.53 -21.73 2.16
CA ASN A 174 -3.40 -20.87 0.98
C ASN A 174 -2.56 -21.56 -0.10
N ILE A 175 -1.48 -22.25 0.27
CA ILE A 175 -0.64 -23.00 -0.66
C ILE A 175 -1.44 -24.13 -1.30
N LEU A 176 -2.15 -24.92 -0.48
CA LEU A 176 -2.97 -26.05 -0.95
C LEU A 176 -4.10 -25.58 -1.87
N ASN A 177 -4.81 -24.50 -1.52
CA ASN A 177 -5.85 -23.94 -2.37
C ASN A 177 -5.28 -23.43 -3.71
N SER A 178 -4.11 -22.78 -3.70
CA SER A 178 -3.46 -22.34 -4.94
C SER A 178 -2.99 -23.51 -5.81
N MET A 179 -2.45 -24.58 -5.22
CA MET A 179 -2.11 -25.81 -5.95
C MET A 179 -3.36 -26.45 -6.58
N TYR A 180 -4.45 -26.53 -5.82
CA TYR A 180 -5.73 -27.06 -6.30
C TYR A 180 -6.30 -26.23 -7.45
N GLN A 181 -6.24 -24.90 -7.36
CA GLN A 181 -6.64 -24.00 -8.46
C GLN A 181 -5.82 -24.24 -9.72
N LEU A 182 -4.49 -24.34 -9.61
CA LEU A 182 -3.62 -24.59 -10.76
C LEU A 182 -3.82 -25.99 -11.36
N TRP A 183 -4.14 -26.98 -10.53
CA TRP A 183 -4.51 -28.32 -10.99
C TRP A 183 -5.81 -28.30 -11.80
N ILE A 184 -6.85 -27.62 -11.32
CA ILE A 184 -8.11 -27.43 -12.07
C ILE A 184 -7.86 -26.74 -13.42
N LEU A 185 -6.97 -25.75 -13.45
CA LEU A 185 -6.60 -25.04 -14.68
C LEU A 185 -5.70 -25.87 -15.62
N GLY A 186 -5.27 -27.06 -15.21
CA GLY A 186 -4.36 -27.92 -15.97
C GLY A 186 -2.92 -27.43 -16.01
N ALA A 187 -2.56 -26.45 -15.18
CA ALA A 187 -1.18 -25.96 -15.04
C ALA A 187 -0.31 -26.91 -14.21
N LEU A 188 -0.93 -27.66 -13.29
CA LEU A 188 -0.31 -28.77 -12.54
C LEU A 188 -0.99 -30.10 -12.87
N ASP A 189 -0.23 -31.19 -12.81
CA ASP A 189 -0.77 -32.55 -12.95
C ASP A 189 -1.18 -33.18 -11.60
N ASN A 190 -1.66 -34.43 -11.63
CA ASN A 190 -2.10 -35.15 -10.43
C ASN A 190 -0.97 -35.46 -9.43
N THR A 191 0.29 -35.33 -9.86
CA THR A 191 1.47 -35.49 -9.01
C THR A 191 1.96 -34.15 -8.44
N GLY A 192 1.32 -33.05 -8.84
CA GLY A 192 1.69 -31.69 -8.44
C GLY A 192 2.89 -31.14 -9.22
N GLU A 193 3.22 -31.71 -10.37
CA GLU A 193 4.28 -31.26 -11.26
C GLU A 193 3.74 -30.31 -12.35
N ILE A 194 4.59 -29.42 -12.84
CA ILE A 194 4.20 -28.41 -13.83
C ILE A 194 4.01 -29.01 -15.22
N THR A 195 2.86 -28.75 -15.83
CA THR A 195 2.53 -29.24 -17.18
C THR A 195 3.14 -28.35 -18.27
N PRO A 196 3.15 -28.79 -19.55
CA PRO A 196 3.51 -27.91 -20.67
C PRO A 196 2.59 -26.69 -20.81
N LEU A 197 1.35 -26.76 -20.32
CA LEU A 197 0.46 -25.61 -20.22
C LEU A 197 0.95 -24.66 -19.13
N GLY A 198 1.19 -25.17 -17.92
CA GLY A 198 1.67 -24.37 -16.80
C GLY A 198 3.00 -23.65 -17.07
N ARG A 199 3.91 -24.25 -17.85
CA ARG A 199 5.17 -23.59 -18.25
C ARG A 199 4.98 -22.41 -19.22
N ARG A 200 3.86 -22.36 -19.95
CA ARG A 200 3.56 -21.29 -20.90
C ARG A 200 2.75 -20.15 -20.28
N MET A 201 2.10 -20.41 -19.15
CA MET A 201 1.40 -19.42 -18.31
C MET A 201 2.40 -18.62 -17.51
#